data_AF-A0A3M7CFJ8-F1
#
_entry.id   AF-A0A3M7CFJ8-F1
#
_cell.length_a   1.000
_cell.length_b   1.000
_cell.length_c   1.000
_cell.angle_alpha   90.00
_cell.angle_beta   90.00
_cell.angle_gamma   90.00
#
_symmetry.space_group_name_H-M   'P 1'
#
loop_
_entity.id
_entity.type
_entity.pdbx_description
1 polymer ?
#
loop_
_entity_poly.entity_id
_entity_poly.type
_entity_poly.pdbx_seq_one_letter_code
_entity_poly.pdbx_strand_id
1 'polypeptide(L)'
;MQDRNDRLSVDDLIHRNNGRSKTTRIGPHEGILLVTREPSSCKKNNPNPLPPQVQSRIFSTIFNPAAQRLGNKVLRQRLRGPSLAAYYPRRVATFKDLKALYPNHELYDEDEEDRLEHIQIAKSRGKGAPKKKKTAAESRKKPGKKK
;
A
#
# COMPACT_ATOMS: atom_id res chain seq x y z
N MET A 1 -48.35 24.40 8.26
CA MET A 1 -47.87 23.06 8.64
C MET A 1 -46.59 22.81 7.85
N GLN A 2 -45.47 22.70 8.56
CA GLN A 2 -44.23 22.19 7.99
C GLN A 2 -44.44 20.71 7.65
N ASP A 3 -44.02 20.27 6.47
CA ASP A 3 -43.63 18.88 6.27
C ASP A 3 -42.37 18.86 5.40
N ARG A 4 -41.25 18.63 6.08
CA ARG A 4 -39.97 18.30 5.47
C ARG A 4 -40.01 16.81 5.18
N ASN A 5 -39.94 16.43 3.91
CA ASN A 5 -39.65 15.06 3.53
C ASN A 5 -38.14 14.94 3.34
N ASP A 6 -37.52 14.31 4.33
CA ASP A 6 -36.10 14.07 4.43
C ASP A 6 -35.60 13.16 3.30
N ARG A 7 -34.61 13.66 2.56
CA ARG A 7 -33.78 12.87 1.64
C ARG A 7 -32.96 11.90 2.49
N LEU A 8 -33.37 10.63 2.52
CA LEU A 8 -32.49 9.55 2.98
C LEU A 8 -31.35 9.40 1.96
N SER A 9 -30.13 9.68 2.42
CA SER A 9 -28.90 9.43 1.68
C SER A 9 -28.69 7.93 1.50
N VAL A 10 -28.14 7.54 0.35
CA VAL A 10 -27.73 6.15 0.05
C VAL A 10 -26.54 5.70 0.92
N ASP A 11 -25.98 6.59 1.74
CA ASP A 11 -24.82 6.34 2.59
C ASP A 11 -25.13 5.73 3.98
N ASP A 12 -26.39 5.48 4.34
CA ASP A 12 -26.80 5.09 5.70
C ASP A 12 -26.93 3.57 5.98
N LEU A 13 -26.30 2.70 5.18
CA LEU A 13 -26.31 1.24 5.40
C LEU A 13 -24.95 0.59 5.63
N ILE A 14 -24.07 1.21 6.45
CA ILE A 14 -22.84 0.53 6.91
C ILE A 14 -22.64 0.73 8.42
N HIS A 15 -23.53 0.19 9.25
CA HIS A 15 -23.25 -0.03 10.67
C HIS A 15 -23.96 -1.27 11.24
N ARG A 16 -23.57 -2.48 10.82
CA ARG A 16 -23.69 -3.67 11.68
C ARG A 16 -22.51 -4.62 11.48
N ASN A 17 -21.73 -4.77 12.56
CA ASN A 17 -20.71 -5.79 12.85
C ASN A 17 -19.28 -5.52 12.36
N ASN A 18 -18.46 -4.89 13.21
CA ASN A 18 -17.49 -5.62 14.04
C ASN A 18 -16.84 -4.69 15.07
N GLY A 19 -16.90 -5.09 16.33
CA GLY A 19 -16.55 -4.28 17.48
C GLY A 19 -15.04 -4.07 17.69
N ARG A 20 -14.75 -2.96 18.39
CA ARG A 20 -13.88 -2.84 19.57
C ARG A 20 -12.42 -3.32 19.37
N SER A 21 -11.40 -2.47 19.43
CA SER A 21 -11.10 -1.53 20.51
C SER A 21 -10.22 -0.36 20.04
N LYS A 22 -10.45 0.81 20.65
CA LYS A 22 -9.57 1.98 20.57
C LYS A 22 -8.52 1.82 21.66
N THR A 23 -7.24 1.72 21.31
CA THR A 23 -6.14 1.95 22.26
C THR A 23 -5.89 3.45 22.37
N THR A 24 -6.46 4.08 23.39
CA THR A 24 -6.06 5.41 23.84
C THR A 24 -4.72 5.29 24.56
N ARG A 25 -3.71 6.06 24.12
CA ARG A 25 -2.54 6.36 24.94
C ARG A 25 -3.00 7.29 26.06
N ILE A 26 -3.19 6.75 27.24
CA ILE A 26 -3.35 7.50 28.48
C ILE A 26 -1.96 7.63 29.09
N GLY A 27 -1.54 8.87 29.38
CA GLY A 27 -0.28 9.19 30.03
C GLY A 27 -0.22 8.69 31.48
N PRO A 28 0.98 8.73 32.10
CA PRO A 28 1.23 8.06 33.36
C PRO A 28 0.75 8.94 34.52
N HIS A 29 -0.29 8.50 35.23
CA HIS A 29 -0.51 8.93 36.59
C HIS A 29 -0.95 7.74 37.45
N GLU A 30 -0.15 7.54 38.49
CA GLU A 30 -0.52 7.01 39.80
C GLU A 30 -0.83 5.50 39.92
N GLY A 31 0.20 4.80 40.38
CA GLY A 31 0.11 4.04 41.63
C GLY A 31 -0.87 2.87 41.65
N ILE A 32 -0.59 1.83 40.89
CA ILE A 32 -1.20 0.52 41.10
C ILE A 32 -0.17 -0.38 41.79
N LEU A 33 -0.46 -0.71 43.05
CA LEU A 33 0.23 -1.68 43.88
C LEU A 33 0.76 -2.87 43.05
N LEU A 34 2.08 -3.07 43.11
CA LEU A 34 2.75 -4.26 42.61
C LEU A 34 2.27 -5.48 43.42
N VAL A 35 1.13 -6.05 43.04
CA VAL A 35 0.90 -7.47 43.26
C VAL A 35 1.82 -8.17 42.27
N THR A 36 2.99 -8.58 42.74
CA THR A 36 3.82 -9.56 42.05
C THR A 36 2.98 -10.82 41.90
N ARG A 37 2.25 -10.94 40.78
CA ARG A 37 1.82 -12.25 40.30
C ARG A 37 3.12 -12.97 39.96
N GLU A 38 3.54 -13.82 40.89
CA GLU A 38 4.43 -14.94 40.65
C GLU A 38 4.20 -15.44 39.21
N PRO A 39 5.24 -15.53 38.36
CA PRO A 39 5.06 -16.20 37.10
C PRO A 39 4.66 -17.62 37.46
N SER A 40 3.37 -17.95 37.25
CA SER A 40 2.92 -19.33 37.35
C SER A 40 3.73 -20.09 36.32
N SER A 41 4.80 -20.68 36.81
CA SER A 41 5.68 -21.57 36.13
C SER A 41 4.82 -22.76 35.75
N CYS A 42 4.10 -22.67 34.63
CA CYS A 42 3.60 -23.83 33.93
C CYS A 42 4.84 -24.56 33.38
N LYS A 43 5.51 -25.29 34.26
CA LYS A 43 6.46 -26.31 33.85
C LYS A 43 5.64 -27.23 32.96
N LYS A 44 5.96 -27.24 31.67
CA LYS A 44 5.42 -28.21 30.73
C LYS A 44 5.80 -29.56 31.32
N ASN A 45 4.83 -30.23 31.91
CA ASN A 45 4.96 -31.58 32.42
C ASN A 45 5.16 -32.48 31.19
N ASN A 46 6.41 -32.63 30.77
CA ASN A 46 6.85 -33.70 29.88
C ASN A 46 8.06 -34.34 30.56
N PRO A 47 7.91 -35.54 31.12
CA PRO A 47 9.04 -36.24 31.68
C PRO A 47 9.91 -36.65 30.49
N ASN A 48 11.10 -36.06 30.41
CA ASN A 48 12.18 -36.40 29.47
C ASN A 48 11.92 -35.97 28.01
N PRO A 49 12.28 -34.74 27.62
CA PRO A 49 12.35 -34.39 26.21
C PRO A 49 13.38 -35.29 25.50
N LEU A 50 13.03 -35.80 24.31
CA LEU A 50 13.94 -36.57 23.45
C LEU A 50 15.26 -35.78 23.24
N PRO A 51 16.39 -36.44 22.99
CA PRO A 51 17.63 -35.71 22.70
C PRO A 51 17.43 -34.77 21.50
N PRO A 52 18.06 -33.59 21.49
CA PRO A 52 17.82 -32.56 20.46
C PRO A 52 18.16 -33.05 19.04
N GLN A 53 19.04 -34.04 18.92
CA GLN A 53 19.32 -34.75 17.67
C GLN A 53 18.12 -35.55 17.13
N VAL A 54 17.38 -36.23 18.01
CA VAL A 54 16.20 -37.01 17.63
C VAL A 54 15.03 -36.08 17.36
N GLN A 55 14.84 -35.04 18.19
CA GLN A 55 13.80 -34.03 17.95
C GLN A 55 14.00 -33.34 16.59
N SER A 56 15.24 -32.95 16.27
CA SER A 56 15.52 -32.28 15.01
C SER A 56 15.25 -33.16 13.79
N ARG A 57 15.56 -34.46 13.88
CA ARG A 57 15.19 -35.47 12.88
C ARG A 57 13.68 -35.60 12.72
N ILE A 58 12.93 -35.68 13.82
CA ILE A 58 11.46 -35.79 13.79
C ILE A 58 10.83 -34.55 13.13
N PHE A 59 11.28 -33.34 13.51
CA PHE A 59 10.67 -32.09 13.05
C PHE A 59 11.36 -31.48 11.82
N SER A 60 12.27 -32.21 11.17
CA SER A 60 13.05 -31.70 10.02
C SER A 60 13.70 -30.34 10.28
N THR A 61 14.19 -30.12 11.51
CA THR A 61 14.90 -28.90 11.90
C THR A 61 16.40 -29.13 11.89
N ILE A 62 17.18 -28.05 11.84
CA ILE A 62 18.64 -28.13 11.76
C ILE A 62 19.23 -28.21 13.17
N PHE A 63 20.02 -29.24 13.46
CA PHE A 63 20.80 -29.40 14.71
C PHE A 63 22.24 -28.91 14.50
N ASN A 64 22.68 -27.90 15.27
CA ASN A 64 24.01 -27.26 15.16
C ASN A 64 24.76 -27.29 16.50
N PRO A 65 25.43 -28.40 16.84
CA PRO A 65 26.12 -28.55 18.14
C PRO A 65 27.39 -27.69 18.24
N ALA A 66 28.07 -27.43 17.13
CA ALA A 66 29.30 -26.64 17.07
C ALA A 66 29.08 -25.13 16.94
N ALA A 67 27.81 -24.67 17.03
CA ALA A 67 27.41 -23.26 16.90
C ALA A 67 27.99 -22.53 15.67
N GLN A 68 28.15 -23.25 14.55
CA GLN A 68 28.72 -22.71 13.32
C GLN A 68 27.74 -21.75 12.61
N ARG A 69 28.28 -20.77 11.87
CA ARG A 69 27.49 -19.75 11.15
C ARG A 69 27.04 -20.27 9.78
N LEU A 70 25.96 -21.06 9.76
CA LEU A 70 25.42 -21.71 8.56
C LEU A 70 24.49 -20.81 7.70
N GLY A 71 24.29 -19.54 8.06
CA GLY A 71 23.43 -18.62 7.27
C GLY A 71 21.92 -18.83 7.43
N ASN A 72 21.47 -19.76 8.28
CA ASN A 72 20.04 -20.05 8.52
C ASN A 72 19.18 -18.82 8.90
N LYS A 73 19.79 -17.76 9.44
CA LYS A 73 19.10 -16.48 9.71
C LYS A 73 18.50 -15.87 8.44
N VAL A 74 19.22 -15.93 7.33
CA VAL A 74 18.80 -15.35 6.04
C VAL A 74 17.63 -16.15 5.47
N LEU A 75 17.71 -17.49 5.51
CA LEU A 75 16.66 -18.38 4.98
C LEU A 75 15.37 -18.33 5.82
N ARG A 76 15.48 -18.16 7.13
CA ARG A 76 14.31 -18.05 8.03
C ARG A 76 13.64 -16.67 7.96
N GLN A 77 14.31 -15.68 7.39
CA GLN A 77 13.73 -14.36 7.23
C GLN A 77 12.61 -14.43 6.19
N ARG A 78 11.42 -14.00 6.60
CA ARG A 78 10.28 -13.89 5.67
C ARG A 78 10.56 -12.84 4.60
N LEU A 79 10.25 -13.17 3.35
CA LEU A 79 10.40 -12.27 2.22
C LEU A 79 9.45 -11.08 2.35
N ARG A 80 9.95 -9.86 2.09
CA ARG A 80 9.17 -8.60 2.15
C ARG A 80 8.72 -8.09 0.77
N GLY A 81 9.10 -8.78 -0.30
CA GLY A 81 8.78 -8.43 -1.69
C GLY A 81 7.32 -8.06 -1.94
N PRO A 82 6.32 -8.88 -1.57
CA PRO A 82 4.92 -8.55 -1.86
C PRO A 82 4.45 -7.28 -1.16
N SER A 83 4.88 -7.04 0.09
CA SER A 83 4.54 -5.82 0.83
C SER A 83 5.16 -4.58 0.20
N LEU A 84 6.40 -4.68 -0.31
CA LEU A 84 7.07 -3.55 -0.97
C LEU A 84 6.48 -3.26 -2.36
N ALA A 85 6.15 -4.29 -3.13
CA ALA A 85 5.53 -4.13 -4.44
C ALA A 85 4.13 -3.49 -4.36
N ALA A 86 3.42 -3.70 -3.26
CA ALA A 86 2.10 -3.12 -3.00
C ALA A 86 2.14 -1.71 -2.38
N TYR A 87 3.31 -1.06 -2.32
CA TYR A 87 3.45 0.26 -1.68
C TYR A 87 2.55 1.32 -2.33
N TYR A 88 2.52 1.36 -3.67
CA TYR A 88 1.53 2.16 -4.39
C TYR A 88 0.33 1.29 -4.75
N PRO A 89 -0.90 1.77 -4.54
CA PRO A 89 -2.10 1.02 -4.93
C PRO A 89 -2.08 0.79 -6.44
N ARG A 90 -2.48 -0.42 -6.85
CA ARG A 90 -2.67 -0.72 -8.27
C ARG A 90 -3.77 0.17 -8.83
N ARG A 91 -3.62 0.63 -10.07
CA ARG A 91 -4.69 1.34 -10.78
C ARG A 91 -5.84 0.35 -11.04
N VAL A 92 -7.02 0.64 -10.50
CA VAL A 92 -8.18 -0.26 -10.52
C VAL A 92 -9.10 -0.02 -11.71
N ALA A 93 -9.45 1.24 -11.97
CA ALA A 93 -10.27 1.64 -13.11
C ALA A 93 -9.81 3.02 -13.56
N THR A 94 -9.57 3.18 -14.86
CA THR A 94 -9.32 4.48 -15.49
C THR A 94 -10.48 4.84 -16.40
N PHE A 95 -10.61 6.13 -16.72
CA PHE A 95 -11.65 6.60 -17.64
C PHE A 95 -11.59 5.92 -19.02
N LYS A 96 -10.39 5.55 -19.45
CA LYS A 96 -10.17 4.77 -20.68
C LYS A 96 -10.82 3.40 -20.62
N ASP A 97 -10.77 2.74 -19.46
CA ASP A 97 -11.39 1.43 -19.26
C ASP A 97 -12.92 1.57 -19.30
N LEU A 98 -13.48 2.63 -18.71
CA LEU A 98 -14.91 2.93 -18.77
C LEU A 98 -15.40 3.16 -20.21
N LYS A 99 -14.64 3.94 -21.00
CA LYS A 99 -14.96 4.19 -22.40
C LYS A 99 -14.90 2.92 -23.26
N ALA A 100 -13.99 1.99 -22.94
CA ALA A 100 -13.90 0.70 -23.62
C ALA A 100 -15.07 -0.24 -23.26
N LEU A 101 -15.55 -0.19 -22.01
CA LEU A 101 -16.68 -1.00 -21.54
C LEU A 101 -18.03 -0.55 -22.12
N TYR A 102 -18.20 0.76 -22.36
CA TYR A 102 -19.45 1.34 -22.83
C TYR A 102 -19.27 2.11 -24.13
N PRO A 103 -18.99 1.44 -25.27
CA PRO A 103 -18.74 2.11 -26.54
C PRO A 103 -19.97 2.86 -27.10
N ASN A 104 -21.17 2.48 -26.67
CA ASN A 104 -22.43 3.09 -27.12
C ASN A 104 -22.81 4.36 -26.32
N HIS A 105 -22.05 4.69 -25.27
CA HIS A 105 -22.28 5.87 -24.45
C HIS A 105 -21.18 6.91 -24.69
N GLU A 106 -21.59 8.16 -24.87
CA GLU A 106 -20.65 9.28 -24.94
C GLU A 106 -20.21 9.68 -23.53
N LEU A 107 -18.96 9.34 -23.22
CA LEU A 107 -18.28 9.66 -21.98
C LEU A 107 -17.24 10.77 -22.25
N TYR A 108 -17.35 11.87 -21.52
CA TYR A 108 -16.49 13.07 -21.58
C TYR A 108 -15.57 13.14 -20.35
N ASP A 109 -14.30 13.50 -20.57
CA ASP A 109 -13.27 13.59 -19.51
C ASP A 109 -12.87 15.07 -19.36
N GLU A 110 -13.49 15.74 -18.40
CA GLU A 110 -13.38 17.20 -18.20
C GLU A 110 -11.91 17.65 -18.09
N ASP A 111 -11.10 16.93 -17.31
CA ASP A 111 -9.68 17.25 -17.10
C ASP A 111 -8.86 17.16 -18.40
N GLU A 112 -9.15 16.17 -19.25
CA GLU A 112 -8.45 16.02 -20.54
C GLU A 112 -8.94 17.06 -21.55
N GLU A 113 -10.23 17.39 -21.56
CA GLU A 113 -10.80 18.43 -22.43
C GLU A 113 -10.23 19.81 -22.13
N ASP A 114 -10.19 20.20 -20.85
CA ASP A 114 -9.54 21.43 -20.39
C ASP A 114 -8.06 21.49 -20.80
N ARG A 115 -7.37 20.35 -20.66
CA ARG A 115 -5.96 20.23 -21.05
C ARG A 115 -5.79 20.37 -22.57
N LEU A 116 -6.72 19.87 -23.37
CA LEU A 116 -6.71 20.03 -24.83
C LEU A 116 -7.03 21.47 -25.24
N GLU A 117 -8.00 22.12 -24.62
CA GLU A 117 -8.34 23.52 -24.85
C GLU A 117 -7.14 24.43 -24.52
N HIS A 118 -6.52 24.23 -23.36
CA HIS A 118 -5.33 24.97 -22.96
C HIS A 118 -4.19 24.84 -23.98
N ILE A 119 -4.00 23.64 -24.56
CA ILE A 119 -3.02 23.41 -25.63
C ILE A 119 -3.40 24.17 -26.91
N GLN A 120 -4.68 24.20 -27.28
CA GLN A 120 -5.15 24.92 -28.47
C GLN A 120 -4.93 26.43 -28.32
N ILE A 121 -5.26 27.00 -27.15
CA ILE A 121 -5.03 28.42 -26.83
C ILE A 121 -3.53 28.73 -26.83
N ALA A 122 -2.68 27.86 -26.29
CA ALA A 122 -1.23 28.06 -26.31
C ALA A 122 -0.68 28.06 -27.75
N LYS A 123 -1.18 27.16 -28.60
CA LYS A 123 -0.79 27.09 -30.02
C LYS A 123 -1.23 28.33 -30.81
N SER A 124 -2.46 28.81 -30.62
CA SER A 124 -2.96 30.02 -31.30
C SER A 124 -2.15 31.26 -30.94
N ARG A 125 -1.65 31.33 -29.70
CA ARG A 125 -0.76 32.40 -29.21
C ARG A 125 0.71 32.24 -29.63
N GLY A 126 1.07 31.20 -30.39
CA GLY A 126 2.46 30.89 -30.75
C GLY A 126 3.32 30.41 -29.57
N LYS A 127 2.71 30.14 -28.42
CA LYS A 127 3.35 29.62 -27.19
C LYS A 127 3.24 28.09 -27.07
N GLY A 128 2.95 27.42 -28.19
CA GLY A 128 2.91 25.96 -28.24
C GLY A 128 4.27 25.33 -27.96
N ALA A 129 4.27 24.10 -27.46
CA ALA A 129 5.51 23.35 -27.27
C ALA A 129 6.28 23.23 -28.59
N PRO A 130 7.60 23.49 -28.60
CA PRO A 130 8.41 23.37 -29.82
C PRO A 130 8.44 21.91 -30.30
N LYS A 131 8.67 21.71 -31.59
CA LYS A 131 8.80 20.38 -32.17
C LYS A 131 9.93 19.60 -31.47
N LYS A 132 9.58 18.46 -30.87
CA LYS A 132 10.56 17.54 -30.27
C LYS A 132 11.51 17.04 -31.36
N LYS A 133 12.81 17.28 -31.16
CA LYS A 133 13.87 16.83 -32.06
C LYS A 133 14.03 15.32 -31.94
N LYS A 134 13.99 14.59 -33.05
CA LYS A 134 14.04 13.11 -33.04
C LYS A 134 15.42 12.57 -33.37
N THR A 135 16.26 13.35 -34.05
CA THR A 135 17.60 12.94 -34.48
C THR A 135 18.71 13.85 -33.93
N ALA A 136 19.93 13.32 -33.82
CA ALA A 136 21.10 14.08 -33.39
C ALA A 136 21.50 15.20 -34.39
N ALA A 137 21.17 15.04 -35.68
CA ALA A 137 21.40 16.08 -36.68
C ALA A 137 20.47 17.30 -36.44
N GLU A 138 19.22 17.07 -36.04
CA GLU A 138 18.27 18.12 -35.68
C GLU A 138 18.63 18.83 -34.37
N SER A 139 19.23 18.10 -33.40
CA SER A 139 19.63 18.66 -32.09
C SER A 139 20.69 19.75 -32.20
N ARG A 140 21.63 19.61 -33.14
CA ARG A 140 22.72 20.56 -33.39
C ARG A 140 22.27 21.87 -34.05
N LYS A 141 21.14 21.89 -34.76
CA LYS A 141 20.54 23.14 -35.26
C LYS A 141 19.88 23.89 -34.09
N LYS A 142 20.63 24.77 -33.42
CA LYS A 142 20.06 25.77 -32.51
C LYS A 142 19.50 26.92 -33.35
N PRO A 143 18.17 27.18 -33.39
CA PRO A 143 17.70 28.46 -33.87
C PRO A 143 18.17 29.51 -32.86
N GLY A 144 19.15 30.33 -33.24
CA GLY A 144 19.58 31.45 -32.42
C GLY A 144 18.39 32.37 -32.12
N LYS A 145 18.36 32.94 -30.90
CA LYS A 145 17.50 34.09 -30.60
C LYS A 145 17.80 35.15 -31.66
N LYS A 146 16.86 35.41 -32.58
CA LYS A 146 16.91 36.66 -33.34
C LYS A 146 16.69 37.78 -32.33
N LYS A 147 17.69 38.67 -32.22
CA LYS A 147 17.59 39.93 -31.46
C LYS A 147 16.51 40.80 -32.09
#